data_AF-A0A645EXT4-F1
#
_entry.id   AF-A0A645EXT4-F1
#
_cell.length_a   1.000
_cell.length_b   1.000
_cell.length_c   1.000
_cell.angle_alpha   90.00
_cell.angle_beta   90.00
_cell.angle_gamma   90.00
#
_symmetry.space_group_name_H-M   'P 1'
#
loop_
_entity.id
_entity.type
_entity.pdbx_description
1 polymer ?
#
loop_
_entity_poly.entity_id
_entity_poly.type
_entity_poly.pdbx_seq_one_letter_code
_entity_poly.pdbx_strand_id
1 'polypeptide(L)'
;MKPDGKLVLDGFTKNNYNNFVESQKIVYEDSGYWSPTPYACIERTFIYNEASLFLEQYIVLTETTCRCYNNWNCTFEREPLCTELEKAGFTKMQFYSDVAGKEFSENSETICVVAS
;
A
#
# COMPACT_ATOMS: atom_id res chain seq x y z
N MET A 1 -4.67 -13.71 -20.39
CA MET A 1 -5.73 -12.68 -20.62
C MET A 1 -6.47 -13.03 -21.90
N LYS A 2 -7.64 -12.43 -22.18
CA LYS A 2 -8.19 -12.50 -23.55
C LYS A 2 -7.17 -11.89 -24.54
N PRO A 3 -7.19 -12.28 -25.82
CA PRO A 3 -6.42 -11.58 -26.85
C PRO A 3 -6.62 -10.06 -26.72
N ASP A 4 -5.53 -9.30 -26.81
CA ASP A 4 -5.46 -7.83 -26.65
C ASP A 4 -5.90 -7.28 -25.28
N GLY A 5 -6.06 -8.13 -24.27
CA GLY A 5 -6.24 -7.69 -22.88
C GLY A 5 -5.04 -6.89 -22.39
N LYS A 6 -5.28 -5.92 -21.52
CA LYS A 6 -4.23 -5.12 -20.87
C LYS A 6 -4.33 -5.26 -19.36
N LEU A 7 -3.19 -5.25 -18.70
CA LEU A 7 -3.09 -5.05 -17.25
C LEU A 7 -2.98 -3.55 -16.99
N VAL A 8 -3.78 -3.05 -16.06
CA VAL A 8 -3.60 -1.72 -15.47
C VAL A 8 -3.35 -1.93 -13.98
N LEU A 9 -2.22 -1.41 -13.50
CA LEU A 9 -1.86 -1.43 -12.09
C LEU A 9 -1.57 0.00 -11.67
N ASP A 10 -2.20 0.43 -10.59
CA ASP A 10 -1.97 1.71 -9.93
C ASP A 10 -1.55 1.42 -8.48
N GLY A 11 -0.51 2.09 -8.01
CA GLY A 11 0.08 1.82 -6.70
C GLY A 11 0.88 3.00 -6.17
N PHE A 12 1.24 2.94 -4.90
CA PHE A 12 2.02 3.99 -4.25
C PHE A 12 3.51 3.85 -4.58
N THR A 13 4.20 4.97 -4.70
CA THR A 13 5.66 5.02 -4.67
C THR A 13 6.15 5.26 -3.24
N LYS A 14 7.46 5.22 -3.02
CA LYS A 14 8.05 5.61 -1.73
C LYS A 14 7.71 7.06 -1.34
N ASN A 15 7.45 7.94 -2.30
CA ASN A 15 7.14 9.34 -2.01
C ASN A 15 5.86 9.51 -1.19
N ASN A 16 4.86 8.65 -1.39
CA ASN A 16 3.63 8.64 -0.59
C ASN A 16 3.90 8.36 0.91
N TYR A 17 5.01 7.69 1.21
CA TYR A 17 5.39 7.28 2.56
C TYR A 17 6.52 8.14 3.14
N ASN A 18 6.87 9.28 2.53
CA ASN A 18 7.92 10.17 3.03
C ASN A 18 7.67 10.67 4.47
N ASN A 19 6.41 10.83 4.85
CA ASN A 19 6.00 11.24 6.20
C ASN A 19 5.62 10.04 7.10
N PHE A 20 5.79 8.81 6.61
CA PHE A 20 5.50 7.61 7.39
C PHE A 20 6.66 7.36 8.35
N VAL A 21 6.35 7.35 9.64
CA VAL A 21 7.34 7.18 10.71
C VAL A 21 6.92 6.01 11.57
N GLU A 22 7.89 5.20 12.00
CA GLU A 22 7.64 4.15 12.98
C GLU A 22 7.11 4.75 14.28
N SER A 23 6.03 4.18 14.79
CA SER A 23 5.33 4.73 15.93
C SER A 23 4.54 3.65 16.65
N GLN A 24 4.22 3.94 17.90
CA GLN A 24 3.26 3.17 18.67
C GLN A 24 2.45 4.12 19.53
N LYS A 25 1.13 3.95 19.52
CA LYS A 25 0.23 4.62 20.47
C LYS A 25 -0.88 3.67 20.90
N ILE A 26 -1.49 4.00 22.03
CA ILE A 26 -2.67 3.32 22.53
C ILE A 26 -3.77 4.35 22.60
N VAL A 27 -4.89 4.05 21.95
CA VAL A 27 -6.10 4.86 21.99
C VAL A 27 -7.21 4.06 22.66
N TYR A 28 -8.15 4.76 23.28
CA TYR A 28 -9.39 4.17 23.78
C TYR A 28 -10.54 4.91 23.12
N GLU A 29 -11.54 4.16 22.68
CA GLU A 29 -12.74 4.68 22.04
C GLU A 29 -13.96 4.02 22.67
N ASP A 30 -15.01 4.79 22.93
CA ASP A 30 -16.27 4.26 23.48
C ASP A 30 -17.05 3.44 22.44
N SER A 31 -16.81 3.69 21.15
CA SER A 31 -17.27 2.91 19.99
C SER A 31 -16.62 3.47 18.72
N GLY A 32 -16.67 2.76 17.60
CA GLY A 32 -16.12 3.25 16.33
C GLY A 32 -15.93 2.18 15.25
N TYR A 33 -15.06 2.48 14.30
CA TYR A 33 -14.78 1.63 13.13
C TYR A 33 -14.41 0.19 13.51
N TRP A 34 -13.61 0.01 14.56
CA TRP A 34 -13.12 -1.31 14.96
C TRP A 34 -14.12 -2.11 15.82
N SER A 35 -15.02 -1.43 16.53
CA SER A 35 -15.99 -2.07 17.41
C SER A 35 -17.15 -1.13 17.78
N PRO A 36 -18.40 -1.63 17.81
CA PRO A 36 -19.55 -0.84 18.27
C PRO A 36 -19.60 -0.68 19.80
N THR A 37 -18.80 -1.43 20.56
CA THR A 37 -18.66 -1.31 22.02
C THR A 37 -17.28 -0.76 22.38
N PRO A 38 -17.07 -0.29 23.62
CA PRO A 38 -15.79 0.30 24.00
C PRO A 38 -14.60 -0.63 23.78
N TYR A 39 -13.47 -0.04 23.36
CA TYR A 39 -12.25 -0.78 23.07
C TYR A 39 -11.00 0.07 23.28
N ALA A 40 -9.92 -0.61 23.64
CA ALA A 40 -8.57 -0.07 23.49
C ALA A 40 -7.98 -0.55 22.16
N CYS A 41 -7.23 0.29 21.47
CA CYS A 41 -6.51 -0.07 20.26
C CYS A 41 -5.03 0.29 20.39
N ILE A 42 -4.16 -0.70 20.22
CA ILE A 42 -2.73 -0.48 20.07
C ILE A 42 -2.46 -0.30 18.58
N GLU A 43 -2.12 0.92 18.17
CA GLU A 43 -1.75 1.26 16.81
C GLU A 43 -0.23 1.26 16.70
N ARG A 44 0.31 0.57 15.70
CA ARG A 44 1.74 0.48 15.43
C ARG A 44 2.02 0.69 13.96
N THR A 45 3.10 1.40 13.67
CA THR A 45 3.64 1.53 12.32
C THR A 45 5.06 0.97 12.27
N PHE A 46 5.33 0.13 11.26
CA PHE A 46 6.65 -0.45 11.03
C PHE A 46 7.09 -0.22 9.59
N ILE A 47 8.39 -0.03 9.39
CA ILE A 47 8.98 0.20 8.07
C ILE A 47 9.99 -0.90 7.75
N TYR A 48 9.73 -1.65 6.69
CA TYR A 48 10.62 -2.68 6.17
C TYR A 48 11.25 -2.20 4.85
N ASN A 49 12.24 -1.31 4.98
CA ASN A 49 12.88 -0.63 3.83
C ASN A 49 13.42 -1.60 2.77
N GLU A 50 14.03 -2.71 3.20
CA GLU A 50 14.61 -3.71 2.28
C GLU A 50 13.54 -4.38 1.39
N ALA A 51 12.31 -4.50 1.90
CA ALA A 51 11.19 -5.10 1.18
C ALA A 51 10.27 -4.07 0.53
N SER A 52 10.52 -2.78 0.70
CA SER A 52 9.60 -1.69 0.31
C SER A 52 8.19 -1.88 0.87
N LEU A 53 8.11 -2.38 2.11
CA LEU A 53 6.85 -2.63 2.82
C LEU A 53 6.68 -1.69 4.02
N PHE A 54 5.46 -1.23 4.21
CA PHE A 54 5.03 -0.38 5.33
C PHE A 54 3.83 -1.06 5.99
N LEU A 55 3.91 -1.30 7.29
CA LEU A 55 2.85 -1.97 8.05
C LEU A 55 2.14 -0.96 8.96
N GLU A 56 0.82 -0.91 8.86
CA GLU A 56 -0.06 -0.33 9.87
C GLU A 56 -0.76 -1.48 10.60
N GLN A 57 -0.40 -1.68 11.88
CA GLN A 57 -0.95 -2.72 12.73
C GLN A 57 -1.91 -2.12 13.76
N TYR A 58 -3.06 -2.78 13.92
CA TYR A 58 -4.09 -2.43 14.88
C TYR A 58 -4.42 -3.65 15.74
N ILE A 59 -4.10 -3.59 17.03
CA ILE A 59 -4.52 -4.61 18.01
C ILE A 59 -5.70 -4.04 18.80
N VAL A 60 -6.88 -4.54 18.50
CA VAL A 60 -8.16 -4.09 19.06
C VAL A 60 -8.56 -5.01 20.20
N LEU A 61 -8.70 -4.43 21.39
CA LEU A 61 -9.03 -5.09 22.64
C LEU A 61 -10.39 -4.60 23.13
N THR A 62 -11.39 -5.48 23.10
CA THR A 62 -12.68 -5.26 23.76
C THR A 62 -12.72 -6.04 25.08
N GLU A 63 -13.80 -5.92 25.85
CA GLU A 63 -13.99 -6.73 27.07
C GLU A 63 -13.89 -8.24 26.82
N THR A 64 -14.30 -8.70 25.64
CA THR A 64 -14.46 -10.12 25.33
C THR A 64 -13.57 -10.62 24.19
N THR A 65 -12.91 -9.73 23.45
CA THR A 65 -12.13 -10.10 22.25
C THR A 65 -10.80 -9.37 22.16
N CYS A 66 -9.83 -10.04 21.52
CA CYS A 66 -8.59 -9.46 21.05
C CYS A 66 -8.44 -9.80 19.56
N ARG A 67 -8.30 -8.79 18.71
CA ARG A 67 -8.12 -8.95 17.26
C ARG A 67 -6.91 -8.16 16.79
N CYS A 68 -6.14 -8.74 15.88
CA CYS A 68 -4.98 -8.10 15.28
C CYS A 68 -5.22 -7.95 13.77
N TYR A 69 -5.10 -6.73 13.28
CA TYR A 69 -5.21 -6.38 11.87
C TYR A 69 -3.86 -5.83 11.40
N ASN A 70 -3.36 -6.35 10.29
CA ASN A 70 -2.11 -5.91 9.67
C ASN A 70 -2.42 -5.42 8.25
N ASN A 71 -2.35 -4.11 8.03
CA ASN A 71 -2.43 -3.53 6.70
C ASN A 71 -1.01 -3.41 6.13
N TRP A 72 -0.69 -4.30 5.20
CA TRP A 72 0.58 -4.31 4.50
C TRP A 72 0.50 -3.48 3.23
N ASN A 73 1.25 -2.39 3.21
CA ASN A 73 1.38 -1.52 2.06
C ASN A 73 2.72 -1.79 1.37
N CYS A 74 2.70 -1.97 0.05
CA CYS A 74 3.89 -2.14 -0.77
C CYS A 74 4.04 -0.92 -1.68
N THR A 75 5.26 -0.42 -1.82
CA THR A 75 5.55 0.65 -2.78
C THR A 75 6.24 0.11 -4.02
N PHE A 76 6.00 0.78 -5.13
CA PHE A 76 6.52 0.42 -6.43
C PHE A 76 7.49 1.48 -6.95
N GLU A 77 8.54 0.99 -7.59
CA GLU A 77 9.49 1.77 -8.37
C GLU A 77 9.44 1.28 -9.82
N ARG A 78 9.74 2.18 -10.76
CA ARG A 78 9.56 1.90 -12.19
C ARG A 78 10.40 0.72 -12.66
N GLU A 79 11.69 0.70 -12.35
CA GLU A 79 12.63 -0.31 -12.86
C GLU A 79 12.35 -1.72 -12.30
N PRO A 80 12.16 -1.93 -10.98
CA PRO A 80 11.74 -3.23 -10.47
C PRO A 80 10.39 -3.69 -11.02
N LEU A 81 9.41 -2.79 -11.11
CA LEU A 81 8.09 -3.12 -11.65
C LEU A 81 8.16 -3.53 -13.13
N CYS A 82 8.95 -2.81 -13.94
CA CYS A 82 9.21 -3.16 -15.33
C CYS A 82 9.83 -4.55 -15.44
N THR A 83 10.86 -4.84 -14.62
CA THR A 83 11.55 -6.14 -14.60
C THR A 83 10.58 -7.29 -14.27
N GLU A 84 9.71 -7.11 -13.27
CA GLU A 84 8.73 -8.13 -12.88
C GLU A 84 7.65 -8.35 -13.96
N LEU A 85 7.19 -7.27 -14.60
CA LEU A 85 6.23 -7.37 -15.71
C LEU A 85 6.85 -8.04 -16.95
N GLU A 86 8.12 -7.79 -17.25
CA GLU A 86 8.85 -8.44 -18.35
C GLU A 86 8.97 -9.95 -18.08
N LYS A 87 9.33 -10.34 -16.85
CA LYS A 87 9.37 -11.75 -16.43
C LYS A 87 8.00 -12.43 -16.51
N ALA A 88 6.92 -11.68 -16.28
CA ALA A 88 5.55 -12.16 -16.41
C ALA A 88 5.07 -12.25 -17.88
N GLY A 89 5.88 -11.81 -18.85
CA GLY A 89 5.61 -11.93 -20.29
C GLY A 89 4.98 -10.69 -20.93
N PHE A 90 4.87 -9.58 -20.22
CA PHE A 90 4.45 -8.30 -20.80
C PHE A 90 5.59 -7.67 -21.58
N THR A 91 5.31 -7.13 -22.77
CA THR A 91 6.36 -6.63 -23.69
C THR A 91 6.23 -5.15 -24.00
N LYS A 92 5.05 -4.55 -23.77
CA LYS A 92 4.83 -3.12 -23.92
C LYS A 92 4.29 -2.57 -22.62
N MET A 93 4.93 -1.51 -22.12
CA MET A 93 4.57 -0.88 -20.86
C MET A 93 4.55 0.63 -21.04
N GLN A 94 3.51 1.27 -20.52
CA GLN A 94 3.37 2.72 -20.46
C GLN A 94 3.19 3.13 -19.01
N PHE A 95 4.02 4.06 -18.54
CA PHE A 95 4.00 4.54 -17.16
C PHE A 95 3.38 5.93 -17.07
N TYR A 96 2.67 6.16 -15.98
CA TYR A 96 1.96 7.39 -15.64
C TYR A 96 2.13 7.67 -14.15
N SER A 97 1.92 8.91 -13.76
CA SER A 97 1.96 9.33 -12.35
C SER A 97 0.68 9.05 -11.58
N ASP A 98 -0.40 8.65 -12.25
CA ASP A 98 -1.67 8.22 -11.66
C ASP A 98 -2.51 7.47 -12.72
N VAL A 99 -3.59 6.81 -12.28
CA VAL A 99 -4.52 6.10 -13.16
C VAL A 99 -5.29 7.01 -14.13
N ALA A 100 -5.32 8.31 -13.89
CA ALA A 100 -5.96 9.28 -14.80
C ALA A 100 -5.10 9.59 -16.04
N GLY A 101 -3.87 9.06 -16.10
CA GLY A 101 -2.98 9.19 -17.25
C GLY A 101 -2.08 10.43 -17.20
N LYS A 102 -1.86 10.98 -16.00
CA LYS A 102 -0.89 12.08 -15.81
C LYS A 102 0.51 11.67 -16.27
N GLU A 103 1.21 12.58 -16.93
CA GLU A 103 2.60 12.36 -17.36
C GLU A 103 3.47 11.87 -16.20
N PHE A 104 4.23 10.81 -16.47
CA PHE A 104 5.05 10.16 -15.47
C PHE A 104 6.14 11.09 -14.90
N SER A 105 6.33 11.02 -13.59
CA SER A 105 7.37 11.71 -12.85
C SER A 105 7.82 10.86 -11.66
N GLU A 106 9.14 10.74 -11.49
CA GLU A 106 9.79 10.01 -10.38
C GLU A 106 9.44 10.59 -9.00
N ASN A 107 8.98 11.84 -8.94
CA ASN A 107 8.61 12.53 -7.69
C ASN A 107 7.14 12.34 -7.31
N SER A 108 6.39 11.54 -8.06
CA SER A 108 4.96 11.33 -7.82
C SER A 108 4.74 10.39 -6.64
N GLU A 109 3.65 10.59 -5.89
CA GLU A 109 3.24 9.70 -4.78
C GLU A 109 2.66 8.37 -5.28
N THR A 110 2.21 8.33 -6.53
CA THR A 110 1.68 7.12 -7.17
C THR A 110 2.38 6.85 -8.49
N ILE A 111 2.27 5.60 -8.94
CA ILE A 111 2.75 5.11 -10.22
C ILE A 111 1.67 4.20 -10.81
N CYS A 112 1.33 4.46 -12.07
CA CYS A 112 0.42 3.64 -12.83
C CYS A 112 1.14 3.05 -14.04
N VAL A 113 0.91 1.77 -14.33
CA VAL A 113 1.43 1.09 -15.51
C VAL A 113 0.29 0.44 -16.29
N VAL A 114 0.31 0.63 -17.60
CA VAL A 114 -0.51 -0.10 -18.57
C VAL A 114 0.39 -1.06 -19.34
N ALA A 115 0.16 -2.36 -19.18
CA ALA A 115 1.00 -3.41 -19.76
C ALA A 115 0.21 -4.34 -20.70
N SER A 116 0.85 -4.74 -21.81
CA SER A 116 0.32 -5.71 -22.79
C SER A 116 1.38 -6.69 -23.28
#